data_AF-A0A0W0F3I0-F1
#
_entry.id   AF-A0A0W0F3I0-F1
#
_cell.length_a   1.000
_cell.length_b   1.000
_cell.length_c   1.000
_cell.angle_alpha   90.00
_cell.angle_beta   90.00
_cell.angle_gamma   90.00
#
_symmetry.space_group_name_H-M   'P 1'
#
loop_
_entity.id
_entity.type
_entity.pdbx_description
1 polymer ?
#
loop_
_entity_poly.entity_id
_entity_poly.type
_entity_poly.pdbx_seq_one_letter_code
_entity_poly.pdbx_strand_id
1 'polypeptide(L)'
;MWTPLLVLTAANSGASAARTLTVTNNCAYTIWPAIWTDPNASKTKPDHPGGWEAASGTSVSFSVPDEWTAGRIWSTGSISLLQITNNAKCKVASCPVDLNASCPPQLWGTPAKDGSNPVCKSSCFANLDGRQADSPNCCSGTSNTPDSCTPAGVQFYDFFKGRCPTTYGYAYDEQSGSALMNCSSTFSASYTVTFCP
;
A
#
# COMPACT_ATOMS: atom_id res chain seq x y z
N MET A 1 -5.56 12.48 -0.03
CA MET A 1 -4.17 11.99 -0.14
C MET A 1 -4.05 10.80 0.79
N TRP A 2 -4.29 9.60 0.28
CA TRP A 2 -4.08 8.33 0.99
C TRP A 2 -3.61 7.31 -0.05
N THR A 3 -2.48 6.70 0.25
CA THR A 3 -1.79 5.65 -0.48
C THR A 3 -2.44 4.29 -0.21
N PRO A 4 -2.23 3.27 -1.07
CA PRO A 4 -2.88 1.97 -0.96
C PRO A 4 -2.57 1.29 0.38
N LEU A 5 -3.59 0.62 0.92
CA LEU A 5 -3.60 -0.08 2.21
C LEU A 5 -2.87 -1.42 2.07
N LEU A 6 -1.89 -1.71 2.93
CA LEU A 6 -1.31 -3.04 3.10
C LEU A 6 -1.31 -3.37 4.60
N VAL A 7 -1.87 -4.51 4.98
CA VAL A 7 -1.96 -4.97 6.37
C VAL A 7 -1.24 -6.31 6.50
N LEU A 8 -0.03 -6.34 7.06
CA LEU A 8 0.63 -7.59 7.46
C LEU A 8 0.08 -8.06 8.82
N THR A 9 -0.38 -9.31 8.90
CA THR A 9 -0.61 -10.01 10.18
C THR A 9 0.29 -11.24 10.26
N ALA A 10 0.97 -11.44 11.38
CA ALA A 10 1.82 -12.61 11.63
C ALA A 10 1.37 -13.31 12.93
N ALA A 11 1.33 -14.64 12.91
CA ALA A 11 1.04 -15.48 14.07
C ALA A 11 2.32 -15.81 14.85
N ASN A 12 2.23 -15.80 16.18
CA ASN A 12 3.35 -16.00 17.12
C ASN A 12 3.74 -17.47 17.26
N SER A 13 5.05 -17.75 17.13
CA SER A 13 5.78 -18.68 18.02
C SER A 13 7.29 -18.73 17.71
N GLY A 14 8.12 -18.28 18.66
CA GLY A 14 9.49 -18.76 18.90
C GLY A 14 10.64 -18.14 18.09
N ALA A 15 11.65 -17.64 18.81
CA ALA A 15 12.93 -17.04 18.35
C ALA A 15 12.81 -15.69 17.60
N SER A 16 12.85 -14.62 18.40
CA SER A 16 12.87 -13.21 17.98
C SER A 16 14.13 -12.88 17.18
N ALA A 17 13.96 -12.58 15.90
CA ALA A 17 15.01 -12.02 15.05
C ALA A 17 14.39 -10.95 14.16
N ALA A 18 14.64 -9.68 14.51
CA ALA A 18 14.19 -8.54 13.75
C ALA A 18 14.50 -8.69 12.24
N ARG A 19 13.56 -8.27 11.39
CA ARG A 19 13.67 -8.38 9.93
C ARG A 19 14.34 -7.14 9.37
N THR A 20 15.02 -7.29 8.24
CA THR A 20 15.47 -6.13 7.48
C THR A 20 14.39 -5.69 6.50
N LEU A 21 14.08 -4.41 6.51
CA LEU A 21 13.29 -3.76 5.47
C LEU A 21 14.19 -2.80 4.71
N THR A 22 14.22 -2.95 3.39
CA THR A 22 14.92 -2.04 2.47
C THR A 22 13.88 -1.24 1.71
N VAL A 23 14.10 0.06 1.58
CA VAL A 23 13.29 0.93 0.72
C VAL A 23 14.18 1.50 -0.36
N THR A 24 13.80 1.29 -1.62
CA THR A 24 14.55 1.68 -2.81
C THR A 24 13.77 2.69 -3.62
N ASN A 25 14.43 3.78 -3.98
CA ASN A 25 13.95 4.71 -4.99
C ASN A 25 14.54 4.33 -6.34
N ASN A 26 13.75 3.72 -7.23
CA ASN A 26 14.13 3.45 -8.61
C ASN A 26 13.50 4.46 -9.60
N CYS A 27 12.82 5.49 -9.10
CA CYS A 27 12.33 6.58 -9.91
C CYS A 27 13.52 7.43 -10.40
N ALA A 28 13.39 8.05 -11.57
CA ALA A 28 14.42 8.92 -12.16
C ALA A 28 14.60 10.28 -11.43
N TYR A 29 13.94 10.48 -10.29
CA TYR A 29 13.90 11.71 -9.53
C TYR A 29 13.91 11.42 -8.02
N THR A 30 14.24 12.44 -7.22
CA THR A 30 14.22 12.34 -5.76
C THR A 30 12.79 12.18 -5.26
N ILE A 31 12.60 11.28 -4.30
CA ILE A 31 11.32 11.05 -3.63
C ILE A 31 11.49 11.25 -2.12
N TRP A 32 10.38 11.41 -1.39
CA TRP A 32 10.40 11.53 0.06
C TRP A 32 9.55 10.43 0.69
N PRO A 33 10.13 9.24 0.94
CA PRO A 33 9.41 8.17 1.59
C PRO A 33 9.10 8.52 3.04
N ALA A 34 8.01 7.96 3.54
CA ALA A 34 7.56 8.06 4.91
C ALA A 34 7.15 6.68 5.43
N ILE A 35 7.37 6.48 6.72
CA ILE A 35 6.95 5.30 7.47
C ILE A 35 6.08 5.73 8.64
N TRP A 36 4.97 5.01 8.83
CA TRP A 36 4.09 5.20 9.97
C TRP A 36 3.67 3.87 10.55
N THR A 37 3.46 3.87 11.85
CA THR A 37 3.00 2.73 12.63
C THR A 37 1.75 3.15 13.35
N ASP A 38 0.69 2.36 13.26
CA ASP A 38 -0.52 2.60 14.03
C ASP A 38 -0.24 2.37 15.53
N PRO A 39 -0.32 3.42 16.37
CA PRO A 39 -0.03 3.29 17.79
C PRO A 39 -1.08 2.47 18.55
N ASN A 40 -2.26 2.26 17.98
CA ASN A 40 -3.33 1.46 18.59
C ASN A 40 -3.23 -0.02 18.21
N ALA A 41 -2.58 -0.34 17.08
CA ALA A 41 -2.47 -1.72 16.58
C ALA A 41 -1.12 -2.38 16.84
N SER A 42 -0.04 -1.58 16.96
CA SER A 42 1.31 -2.09 17.16
C SER A 42 1.96 -1.55 18.42
N LYS A 43 2.50 -2.46 19.24
CA LYS A 43 3.23 -2.11 20.48
C LYS A 43 4.69 -1.75 20.23
N THR A 44 5.23 -2.19 19.10
CA THR A 44 6.61 -1.93 18.68
C THR A 44 6.62 -1.08 17.41
N LYS A 45 7.74 -0.40 17.15
CA LYS A 45 7.99 0.31 15.89
C LYS A 45 9.47 0.21 15.52
N PRO A 46 9.83 0.32 14.23
CA PRO A 46 11.23 0.45 13.82
C PRO A 46 11.89 1.68 14.45
N ASP A 47 13.15 1.54 14.84
CA ASP A 47 14.00 2.66 15.24
C ASP A 47 14.60 3.32 14.00
N HIS A 48 13.74 4.04 13.27
CA HIS A 48 14.08 4.75 12.04
C HIS A 48 13.27 6.05 11.95
N PRO A 49 13.81 7.14 11.34
CA PRO A 49 13.04 8.35 11.08
C PRO A 49 11.72 8.08 10.34
N GLY A 50 10.66 8.81 10.70
CA GLY A 50 9.33 8.68 10.09
C GLY A 50 9.25 9.12 8.63
N GLY A 51 10.29 9.76 8.11
CA GLY A 51 10.44 10.13 6.71
C GLY A 51 11.86 10.55 6.40
N TRP A 52 12.24 10.47 5.13
CA TRP A 52 13.58 10.82 4.66
C TRP A 52 13.54 11.25 3.19
N GLU A 53 14.62 11.87 2.73
CA GLU A 53 14.85 12.14 1.32
C GLU A 53 15.60 10.96 0.70
N ALA A 54 15.13 10.49 -0.46
CA ALA A 54 15.76 9.42 -1.21
C ALA A 54 16.04 9.88 -2.64
N ALA A 55 17.30 10.17 -2.95
CA ALA A 55 17.73 10.48 -4.31
C ALA A 55 17.49 9.28 -5.26
N SER A 56 17.38 9.56 -6.56
CA SER A 56 17.25 8.53 -7.60
C SER A 56 18.31 7.44 -7.45
N GLY A 57 17.90 6.18 -7.47
CA GLY A 57 18.78 5.00 -7.40
C GLY A 57 19.30 4.65 -6.00
N THR A 58 18.87 5.35 -4.95
CA THR A 58 19.32 5.09 -3.57
C THR A 58 18.45 4.05 -2.85
N SER A 59 19.02 3.40 -1.84
CA SER A 59 18.30 2.50 -0.94
C SER A 59 18.66 2.77 0.50
N VAL A 60 17.68 2.62 1.40
CA VAL A 60 17.86 2.71 2.85
C VAL A 60 17.36 1.41 3.47
N SER A 61 18.16 0.79 4.33
CA SER A 61 17.81 -0.44 5.05
C SER A 61 17.76 -0.19 6.54
N PHE A 62 16.76 -0.75 7.21
CA PHE A 62 16.63 -0.67 8.66
C PHE A 62 16.01 -1.94 9.24
N SER A 63 16.17 -2.10 10.56
CA SER A 63 15.64 -3.24 11.29
C SER A 63 14.20 -2.99 11.74
N VAL A 64 13.38 -4.02 11.62
CA VAL A 64 11.96 -4.02 11.94
C VAL A 64 11.70 -5.09 13.01
N PRO A 65 11.11 -4.76 14.17
CA PRO A 65 10.75 -5.74 15.18
C PRO A 65 9.77 -6.79 14.64
N ASP A 66 9.93 -8.06 15.06
CA ASP A 66 9.05 -9.16 14.61
C ASP A 66 7.57 -8.95 14.99
N GLU A 67 7.31 -8.22 16.07
CA GLU A 67 5.95 -7.88 16.54
C GLU A 67 5.42 -6.58 15.93
N TRP A 68 6.12 -5.98 14.97
CA TRP A 68 5.64 -4.79 14.28
C TRP A 68 4.46 -5.13 13.37
N THR A 69 3.30 -4.56 13.69
CA THR A 69 2.06 -4.72 12.92
C THR A 69 1.59 -3.38 12.39
N ALA A 70 0.68 -3.40 11.41
CA ALA A 70 0.01 -2.20 10.89
C ALA A 70 0.96 -1.05 10.46
N GLY A 71 2.17 -1.41 10.01
CA GLY A 71 3.13 -0.49 9.41
C GLY A 71 2.71 -0.07 8.00
N ARG A 72 2.96 1.19 7.66
CA ARG A 72 2.71 1.75 6.32
C ARG A 72 3.96 2.45 5.82
N ILE A 73 4.31 2.23 4.56
CA ILE A 73 5.37 2.97 3.86
C ILE A 73 4.77 3.54 2.59
N TRP A 74 5.02 4.83 2.34
CA TRP A 74 4.59 5.51 1.12
C TRP A 74 5.63 6.54 0.72
N SER A 75 5.43 7.18 -0.42
CA SER A 75 6.20 8.35 -0.82
C SER A 75 5.28 9.51 -1.17
N THR A 76 5.79 10.72 -1.06
CA THR A 76 5.07 11.92 -1.53
C THR A 76 5.18 12.04 -3.06
N GLY A 77 4.15 12.65 -3.66
CA GLY A 77 4.07 12.83 -5.13
C GLY A 77 3.13 11.84 -5.82
N SER A 78 3.08 11.93 -7.15
CA SER A 78 2.20 11.12 -8.01
C SER A 78 2.83 9.78 -8.37
N ILE A 79 3.20 8.97 -7.37
CA ILE A 79 3.80 7.65 -7.57
C ILE A 79 2.76 6.56 -7.32
N SER A 80 2.43 5.79 -8.36
CA SER A 80 1.51 4.65 -8.29
C SER A 80 2.21 3.30 -8.49
N LEU A 81 3.43 3.32 -9.05
CA LEU A 81 4.29 2.17 -9.33
C LEU A 81 5.00 1.71 -8.05
N LEU A 82 4.71 0.50 -7.59
CA LEU A 82 5.27 -0.06 -6.36
C LEU A 82 5.45 -1.58 -6.48
N GLN A 83 6.55 -2.10 -5.96
CA GLN A 83 6.77 -3.53 -5.79
C GLN A 83 7.36 -3.86 -4.43
N ILE A 84 6.92 -4.96 -3.83
CA ILE A 84 7.44 -5.50 -2.58
C ILE A 84 7.96 -6.91 -2.82
N THR A 85 9.28 -7.03 -2.90
CA THR A 85 9.96 -8.33 -3.01
C THR A 85 10.48 -8.79 -1.65
N ASN A 86 10.91 -10.05 -1.59
CA ASN A 86 11.51 -10.62 -0.40
C ASN A 86 12.67 -11.56 -0.79
N ASN A 87 13.58 -11.80 0.14
CA ASN A 87 14.70 -12.73 -0.04
C ASN A 87 14.31 -14.21 0.19
N ALA A 88 13.06 -14.47 0.56
CA ALA A 88 12.49 -15.81 0.63
C ALA A 88 11.70 -16.13 -0.66
N LYS A 89 11.09 -17.30 -0.73
CA LYS A 89 10.24 -17.71 -1.86
C LYS A 89 8.76 -17.36 -1.63
N CYS A 90 8.50 -16.26 -0.93
CA CYS A 90 7.13 -15.80 -0.68
C CYS A 90 6.59 -14.99 -1.86
N LYS A 91 5.26 -14.89 -1.95
CA LYS A 91 4.59 -14.13 -3.00
C LYS A 91 5.00 -12.65 -2.96
N VAL A 92 5.02 -12.01 -4.12
CA VAL A 92 5.37 -10.60 -4.33
C VAL A 92 4.09 -9.80 -4.46
N ALA A 93 4.01 -8.65 -3.78
CA ALA A 93 2.97 -7.67 -4.01
C ALA A 93 3.49 -6.63 -5.02
N SER A 94 2.77 -6.40 -6.11
CA SER A 94 3.22 -5.47 -7.15
C SER A 94 2.05 -4.76 -7.83
N CYS A 95 2.28 -3.48 -8.11
CA CYS A 95 1.49 -2.63 -9.00
C CYS A 95 2.45 -2.08 -10.06
N PRO A 96 2.64 -2.80 -11.18
CA PRO A 96 3.69 -2.49 -12.15
C PRO A 96 3.27 -1.47 -13.21
N VAL A 97 2.08 -0.88 -13.08
CA VAL A 97 1.55 0.09 -14.04
C VAL A 97 1.36 1.45 -13.40
N ASP A 98 1.57 2.52 -14.18
CA ASP A 98 1.22 3.85 -13.72
C ASP A 98 -0.31 4.06 -13.80
N LEU A 99 -0.97 3.95 -12.64
CA LEU A 99 -2.41 4.19 -12.52
C LEU A 99 -2.78 5.63 -12.86
N ASN A 100 -1.87 6.60 -12.74
CA ASN A 100 -2.14 8.01 -13.04
C ASN A 100 -2.24 8.23 -14.56
N ALA A 101 -1.44 7.52 -15.36
CA ALA A 101 -1.45 7.63 -16.82
C ALA A 101 -2.75 7.14 -17.48
N SER A 102 -3.49 6.22 -16.85
CA SER A 102 -4.76 5.70 -17.36
C SER A 102 -5.94 5.97 -16.42
N CYS A 103 -5.79 6.94 -15.51
CA CYS A 103 -6.79 7.21 -14.49
C CYS A 103 -8.10 7.72 -15.11
N PRO A 104 -9.25 7.10 -14.81
CA PRO A 104 -10.56 7.60 -15.23
C PRO A 104 -10.78 9.05 -14.77
N PRO A 105 -11.35 9.94 -15.61
CA PRO A 105 -11.52 11.36 -15.27
C PRO A 105 -12.27 11.62 -13.96
N GLN A 106 -13.20 10.75 -13.61
CA GLN A 106 -13.99 10.83 -12.37
C GLN A 106 -13.12 10.64 -11.12
N LEU A 107 -11.97 9.98 -11.25
CA LEU A 107 -11.04 9.67 -10.18
C LEU A 107 -9.86 10.65 -10.10
N TRP A 108 -9.84 11.70 -10.93
CA TRP A 108 -8.75 12.65 -10.93
C TRP A 108 -8.65 13.40 -9.58
N GLY A 109 -7.45 13.34 -9.02
CA GLY A 109 -7.00 14.21 -7.95
C GLY A 109 -6.66 15.60 -8.44
N THR A 110 -6.30 16.47 -7.50
CA THR A 110 -5.67 17.74 -7.83
C THR A 110 -4.39 17.45 -8.62
N PRO A 111 -4.23 17.98 -9.85
CA PRO A 111 -2.98 17.87 -10.58
C PRO A 111 -1.82 18.38 -9.73
N ALA A 112 -0.65 17.77 -9.90
CA ALA A 112 0.56 18.37 -9.36
C ALA A 112 0.77 19.75 -10.01
N LYS A 113 1.24 20.73 -9.24
CA LYS A 113 1.43 22.12 -9.74
C LYS A 113 2.43 22.21 -10.89
N ASP A 114 3.22 21.16 -11.11
CA ASP A 114 4.22 21.02 -12.16
C ASP A 114 3.66 20.48 -13.49
N GLY A 115 2.35 20.23 -13.59
CA GLY A 115 1.72 19.70 -14.81
C GLY A 115 1.80 18.18 -14.97
N SER A 116 2.28 17.45 -13.95
CA SER A 116 2.24 15.98 -13.94
C SER A 116 0.80 15.44 -13.89
N ASN A 117 0.62 14.19 -14.31
CA ASN A 117 -0.67 13.51 -14.28
C ASN A 117 -1.35 13.65 -12.90
N PRO A 118 -2.68 13.85 -12.86
CA PRO A 118 -3.42 13.92 -11.61
C PRO A 118 -3.26 12.61 -10.83
N VAL A 119 -3.11 12.73 -9.51
CA VAL A 119 -3.11 11.56 -8.62
C VAL A 119 -4.42 10.80 -8.81
N CYS A 120 -4.35 9.50 -9.09
CA CYS A 120 -5.53 8.67 -9.24
C CYS A 120 -6.14 8.34 -7.86
N LYS A 121 -7.29 8.93 -7.53
CA LYS A 121 -8.01 8.66 -6.29
C LYS A 121 -8.73 7.32 -6.38
N SER A 122 -8.93 6.66 -5.23
CA SER A 122 -9.96 5.63 -5.15
C SER A 122 -11.37 6.25 -5.23
N SER A 123 -12.37 5.44 -5.54
CA SER A 123 -13.77 5.87 -5.60
C SER A 123 -14.27 6.48 -4.28
N CYS A 124 -13.77 6.00 -3.14
CA CYS A 124 -14.04 6.61 -1.84
C CYS A 124 -13.52 8.04 -1.76
N PHE A 125 -12.24 8.28 -2.10
CA PHE A 125 -11.65 9.62 -2.03
C PHE A 125 -12.15 10.58 -3.10
N ALA A 126 -12.59 10.06 -4.23
CA ALA A 126 -13.30 10.84 -5.23
C ALA A 126 -14.74 11.17 -4.81
N ASN A 127 -15.24 10.53 -3.74
CA ASN A 127 -16.59 10.69 -3.20
C ASN A 127 -17.67 10.54 -4.29
N LEU A 128 -17.53 9.51 -5.14
CA LEU A 128 -18.36 9.35 -6.34
C LEU A 128 -19.84 9.17 -6.05
N ASP A 129 -20.18 8.64 -4.87
CA ASP A 129 -21.56 8.46 -4.40
C ASP A 129 -22.05 9.59 -3.49
N GLY A 130 -21.19 10.57 -3.18
CA GLY A 130 -21.52 11.72 -2.33
C GLY A 130 -21.70 11.40 -0.84
N ARG A 131 -21.43 10.17 -0.38
CA ARG A 131 -21.86 9.69 0.94
C ARG A 131 -20.81 8.87 1.69
N GLN A 132 -19.57 9.35 1.78
CA GLN A 132 -18.45 8.64 2.42
C GLN A 132 -18.73 8.01 3.80
N ALA A 133 -19.65 8.57 4.61
CA ALA A 133 -19.99 8.03 5.93
C ALA A 133 -20.83 6.73 5.88
N ASP A 134 -21.52 6.48 4.77
CA ASP A 134 -22.30 5.27 4.51
C ASP A 134 -22.19 4.93 3.03
N SER A 135 -21.07 4.33 2.64
CA SER A 135 -20.70 4.16 1.24
C SER A 135 -20.09 2.79 1.00
N PRO A 136 -20.51 2.05 -0.05
CA PRO A 136 -19.82 0.85 -0.47
C PRO A 136 -18.44 1.17 -1.07
N ASN A 137 -18.23 2.36 -1.65
CA ASN A 137 -16.90 2.77 -2.11
C ASN A 137 -15.89 2.91 -0.96
N CYS A 138 -16.37 3.28 0.23
CA CYS A 138 -15.55 3.48 1.44
C CYS A 138 -15.63 2.31 2.44
N CYS A 139 -16.48 1.32 2.18
CA CYS A 139 -16.87 0.29 3.13
C CYS A 139 -17.22 0.84 4.52
N SER A 140 -18.16 1.78 4.56
CA SER A 140 -18.58 2.50 5.76
C SER A 140 -20.10 2.40 5.98
N GLY A 141 -20.56 2.80 7.17
CA GLY A 141 -21.98 2.78 7.54
C GLY A 141 -22.57 1.37 7.45
N THR A 142 -23.58 1.20 6.61
CA THR A 142 -24.23 -0.09 6.34
C THR A 142 -23.35 -1.07 5.58
N SER A 143 -22.34 -0.57 4.85
CA SER A 143 -21.37 -1.36 4.09
C SER A 143 -20.06 -1.56 4.87
N ASN A 144 -20.10 -1.70 6.21
CA ASN A 144 -18.90 -1.75 7.05
C ASN A 144 -18.41 -3.16 7.42
N THR A 145 -18.85 -4.19 6.70
CA THR A 145 -18.35 -5.56 6.86
C THR A 145 -17.96 -6.16 5.52
N PRO A 146 -17.13 -7.23 5.49
CA PRO A 146 -16.80 -7.93 4.25
C PRO A 146 -18.03 -8.44 3.49
N ASP A 147 -19.08 -8.87 4.21
CA ASP A 147 -20.30 -9.40 3.60
C ASP A 147 -21.19 -8.29 3.01
N SER A 148 -21.22 -7.11 3.63
CA SER A 148 -22.03 -5.98 3.14
C SER A 148 -21.30 -5.08 2.14
N CYS A 149 -19.96 -5.09 2.13
CA CYS A 149 -19.13 -4.37 1.17
C CYS A 149 -18.45 -5.32 0.18
N THR A 150 -19.22 -5.77 -0.80
CA THR A 150 -18.72 -6.64 -1.86
C THR A 150 -18.09 -5.84 -3.00
N PRO A 151 -17.18 -6.43 -3.81
CA PRO A 151 -16.57 -5.73 -4.94
C PRO A 151 -17.59 -5.16 -5.93
N ALA A 152 -18.77 -5.78 -6.07
CA ALA A 152 -19.84 -5.32 -6.95
C ALA A 152 -20.40 -3.93 -6.56
N GLY A 153 -20.30 -3.56 -5.28
CA GLY A 153 -20.71 -2.24 -4.79
C GLY A 153 -19.62 -1.16 -4.90
N VAL A 154 -18.38 -1.55 -5.20
CA VAL A 154 -17.23 -0.64 -5.25
C VAL A 154 -17.00 -0.20 -6.68
N GLN A 155 -17.29 1.07 -6.97
CA GLN A 155 -17.05 1.63 -8.30
C GLN A 155 -15.55 1.55 -8.63
N PHE A 156 -15.22 1.26 -9.89
CA PHE A 156 -13.84 1.14 -10.39
C PHE A 156 -12.97 0.06 -9.72
N TYR A 157 -13.53 -0.89 -8.96
CA TYR A 157 -12.75 -2.02 -8.43
C TYR A 157 -11.99 -2.77 -9.53
N ASP A 158 -12.68 -3.15 -10.62
CA ASP A 158 -12.06 -3.87 -11.74
C ASP A 158 -10.97 -3.06 -12.45
N PHE A 159 -11.07 -1.73 -12.44
CA PHE A 159 -10.01 -0.87 -13.00
C PHE A 159 -8.71 -1.03 -12.21
N PHE A 160 -8.77 -0.93 -10.88
CA PHE A 160 -7.61 -1.05 -10.00
C PHE A 160 -7.11 -2.50 -9.96
N LYS A 161 -8.02 -3.45 -9.71
CA LYS A 161 -7.66 -4.86 -9.56
C LYS A 161 -7.14 -5.47 -10.85
N GLY A 162 -7.73 -5.13 -11.99
CA GLY A 162 -7.27 -5.59 -13.30
C GLY A 162 -5.88 -5.08 -13.68
N ARG A 163 -5.48 -3.91 -13.15
CA ARG A 163 -4.18 -3.27 -13.41
C ARG A 163 -3.11 -3.68 -12.41
N CYS A 164 -3.51 -3.89 -11.15
CA CYS A 164 -2.62 -4.30 -10.06
C CYS A 164 -3.22 -5.51 -9.33
N PRO A 165 -3.14 -6.72 -9.93
CA PRO A 165 -3.85 -7.91 -9.43
C PRO A 165 -3.38 -8.37 -8.06
N THR A 166 -2.10 -8.14 -7.75
CA THR A 166 -1.45 -8.56 -6.50
C THR A 166 -1.48 -7.50 -5.40
N THR A 167 -2.41 -6.55 -5.50
CA THR A 167 -2.61 -5.50 -4.50
C THR A 167 -4.09 -5.39 -4.12
N TYR A 168 -4.36 -4.69 -3.01
CA TYR A 168 -5.69 -4.29 -2.62
C TYR A 168 -6.33 -3.37 -3.66
N GLY A 169 -7.49 -3.76 -4.19
CA GLY A 169 -8.35 -2.92 -5.02
C GLY A 169 -9.39 -2.11 -4.21
N TYR A 170 -9.70 -2.55 -2.98
CA TYR A 170 -10.60 -1.87 -2.04
C TYR A 170 -10.37 -2.38 -0.60
N ALA A 171 -11.18 -1.94 0.38
CA ALA A 171 -10.93 -2.19 1.80
C ALA A 171 -11.04 -3.66 2.26
N TYR A 172 -11.91 -4.48 1.66
CA TYR A 172 -12.12 -5.89 2.04
C TYR A 172 -11.72 -6.89 0.95
N ASP A 173 -10.66 -6.56 0.21
CA ASP A 173 -10.22 -7.33 -0.97
C ASP A 173 -9.54 -8.68 -0.64
N GLU A 174 -9.48 -9.08 0.63
CA GLU A 174 -8.88 -10.34 1.07
C GLU A 174 -9.55 -11.56 0.40
N GLN A 175 -10.85 -11.49 0.15
CA GLN A 175 -11.60 -12.58 -0.50
C GLN A 175 -11.14 -12.84 -1.94
N SER A 176 -10.44 -11.89 -2.58
CA SER A 176 -9.82 -12.11 -3.90
C SER A 176 -8.65 -13.10 -3.87
N GLY A 177 -8.12 -13.44 -2.68
CA GLY A 177 -6.95 -14.30 -2.52
C GLY A 177 -5.62 -13.73 -3.05
N SER A 178 -5.65 -12.47 -3.50
CA SER A 178 -4.54 -11.80 -4.20
C SER A 178 -4.26 -10.39 -3.67
N ALA A 179 -5.02 -9.90 -2.69
CA ALA A 179 -4.77 -8.60 -2.06
C ALA A 179 -3.63 -8.64 -1.03
N LEU A 180 -3.52 -9.74 -0.29
CA LEU A 180 -2.56 -9.91 0.80
C LEU A 180 -1.55 -11.02 0.48
N MET A 181 -0.26 -10.66 0.50
CA MET A 181 0.85 -11.58 0.28
C MET A 181 1.41 -12.07 1.61
N ASN A 182 0.95 -13.25 2.04
CA ASN A 182 1.42 -13.87 3.27
C ASN A 182 2.79 -14.54 3.06
N CYS A 183 3.65 -14.42 4.06
CA CYS A 183 4.94 -15.08 4.13
C CYS A 183 5.14 -15.63 5.55
N SER A 184 5.44 -16.93 5.67
CA SER A 184 5.61 -17.57 6.97
C SER A 184 6.74 -16.90 7.76
N SER A 185 6.51 -16.63 9.04
CA SER A 185 7.53 -16.10 9.96
C SER A 185 8.76 -17.01 10.04
N THR A 186 8.58 -18.32 9.85
CA THR A 186 9.65 -19.32 9.83
C THR A 186 10.70 -19.10 8.73
N PHE A 187 10.39 -18.29 7.70
CA PHE A 187 11.29 -18.08 6.57
C PHE A 187 12.34 -17.00 6.77
N SER A 188 12.37 -16.27 7.89
CA SER A 188 13.45 -15.30 8.05
C SER A 188 13.32 -14.06 7.15
N ALA A 189 12.22 -13.93 6.39
CA ALA A 189 12.13 -13.06 5.23
C ALA A 189 12.40 -11.57 5.54
N SER A 190 13.36 -11.01 4.81
CA SER A 190 13.59 -9.57 4.66
C SER A 190 12.90 -9.08 3.41
N TYR A 191 12.43 -7.84 3.43
CA TYR A 191 11.59 -7.26 2.37
C TYR A 191 12.27 -6.07 1.72
N THR A 192 12.02 -5.88 0.43
CA THR A 192 12.44 -4.68 -0.31
C THR A 192 11.22 -4.02 -0.93
N VAL A 193 10.95 -2.77 -0.55
CA VAL A 193 9.92 -1.89 -1.12
C VAL A 193 10.58 -1.03 -2.19
N THR A 194 10.20 -1.22 -3.44
CA THR A 194 10.75 -0.47 -4.58
C THR A 194 9.67 0.45 -5.15
N PHE A 195 9.95 1.75 -5.14
CA PHE A 195 9.18 2.75 -5.87
C PHE A 195 9.69 2.84 -7.32
N CYS A 196 8.77 2.91 -8.28
CA CYS A 196 9.08 2.85 -9.73
C CYS A 196 9.95 1.63 -10.10
N PRO A 197 9.52 0.39 -9.76
CA PRO A 197 10.26 -0.83 -10.07
C PRO A 197 10.56 -1.02 -11.56
#